data_AF-A0A7S3B3G7-F1
#
_entry.id   AF-A0A7S3B3G7-F1
#
_cell.length_a   1.000
_cell.length_b   1.000
_cell.length_c   1.000
_cell.angle_alpha   90.00
_cell.angle_beta   90.00
_cell.angle_gamma   90.00
#
_symmetry.space_group_name_H-M   'P 1'
#
loop_
_entity.id
_entity.type
_entity.pdbx_description
1 polymer ?
#
loop_
_entity_poly.entity_id
_entity_poly.type
_entity_poly.pdbx_seq_one_letter_code
_entity_poly.pdbx_strand_id
1 'polypeptide(L)'
;SDYCLASSAQRGGSPLLLAWFTLSALLLLALAMDFALHHPSGAAQAAPGYCRATDAHTPVDACVMDDQGVVPSSRMPLLARSWADVESRCVKFCRACSRCQYVSFSLRWNSCSWYHSCNLNSLVQSRDSSFRSRRVRSCGHGGCRRRRTQHLPSSSRTGGTMVLDVGMNAGQSTRAFLKRGFRVVAVEADPALSLRSIKREGVIVLSRAVARQSNVNVSLCVDGPTETHHLLVGSAMRQCRKALVVRSITCKDLIRTHGVPFLMKVDIEGMEIACLDSLLEMPQAELPKFLVFESPTYKCPHDKVTGCVASFIRVVNALEQRGYRDWKRSYWPAQFGHGYVGEEVLDFHRNSHNQTVLTHDWVNASIVSATGCGLGVHAERIGCDFHARHMRSWPGYSVEH
;
A
#
# COMPACT_ATOMS: atom_id res chain seq x y z
N SER A 1 94.21 23.17 -23.43
CA SER A 1 93.54 23.73 -24.62
C SER A 1 93.19 22.54 -25.47
N ASP A 2 91.94 22.18 -25.71
CA ASP A 2 90.64 22.74 -25.35
C ASP A 2 89.66 21.57 -25.31
N TYR A 3 88.45 21.76 -24.80
CA TYR A 3 87.23 21.65 -25.62
C TYR A 3 86.00 21.67 -24.71
N CYS A 4 85.14 22.64 -25.00
CA CYS A 4 83.81 22.78 -24.44
C CYS A 4 82.85 23.14 -25.58
N LEU A 5 81.57 22.80 -25.36
CA LEU A 5 80.32 23.30 -25.99
C LEU A 5 79.63 22.49 -27.11
N ALA A 6 78.61 21.74 -26.66
CA ALA A 6 77.17 21.83 -26.98
C ALA A 6 76.65 21.95 -28.44
N SER A 7 75.67 21.10 -28.83
CA SER A 7 74.22 21.45 -28.90
C SER A 7 73.31 20.35 -29.49
N SER A 8 72.15 20.18 -28.83
CA SER A 8 70.78 19.82 -29.28
C SER A 8 70.47 18.66 -30.24
N ALA A 9 69.53 17.80 -29.80
CA ALA A 9 68.92 16.69 -30.53
C ALA A 9 67.53 17.04 -31.10
N GLN A 10 67.26 16.63 -32.36
CA GLN A 10 65.92 16.57 -32.96
C GLN A 10 65.57 15.11 -33.27
N ARG A 11 64.40 14.64 -32.81
CA ARG A 11 63.79 13.36 -33.17
C ARG A 11 62.76 13.58 -34.28
N GLY A 12 62.94 12.94 -35.43
CA GLY A 12 61.95 12.86 -36.50
C GLY A 12 60.93 11.76 -36.24
N GLY A 13 59.65 12.10 -36.18
CA GLY A 13 58.53 11.16 -36.10
C GLY A 13 57.98 10.84 -37.49
N SER A 14 57.78 9.55 -37.78
CA SER A 14 57.28 9.05 -39.07
C SER A 14 55.84 9.51 -39.39
N PRO A 15 55.55 9.90 -40.64
CA PRO A 15 54.25 10.47 -41.04
C PRO A 15 53.06 9.50 -40.94
N LEU A 16 53.31 8.18 -40.85
CA LEU A 16 52.26 7.17 -40.69
C LEU A 16 51.68 7.09 -39.27
N LEU A 17 52.46 7.45 -38.24
CA LEU A 17 51.96 7.48 -36.86
C LEU A 17 51.03 8.68 -36.63
N LEU A 18 51.32 9.83 -37.24
CA LEU A 18 50.46 11.01 -37.20
C LEU A 18 49.10 10.78 -37.89
N ALA A 19 49.05 9.99 -38.97
CA ALA A 19 47.79 9.65 -39.64
C ALA A 19 46.88 8.75 -38.78
N TRP A 20 47.45 7.81 -38.02
CA TRP A 20 46.68 6.94 -37.12
C TRP A 20 46.13 7.68 -35.89
N PHE A 21 46.91 8.61 -35.32
CA PHE A 21 46.44 9.43 -34.21
C PHE A 21 45.34 10.42 -34.64
N THR A 22 45.39 10.96 -35.86
CA THR A 22 44.38 11.91 -36.37
C THR A 22 43.05 11.22 -36.70
N LEU A 23 43.05 10.03 -37.31
CA LEU A 23 41.83 9.25 -37.57
C LEU A 23 41.15 8.76 -36.29
N SER A 24 41.94 8.37 -35.28
CA SER A 24 41.41 7.95 -33.97
C SER A 24 40.84 9.12 -33.17
N ALA A 25 41.49 10.30 -33.23
CA ALA A 25 40.99 11.52 -32.63
C ALA A 25 39.72 12.04 -33.31
N LEU A 26 39.61 11.91 -34.64
CA LEU A 26 38.41 12.27 -35.39
C LEU A 26 37.22 11.34 -35.11
N LEU A 27 37.46 10.04 -34.88
CA LEU A 27 36.42 9.10 -34.48
C LEU A 27 35.95 9.35 -33.03
N LEU A 28 36.87 9.72 -32.13
CA LEU A 28 36.55 10.15 -30.76
C LEU A 28 35.84 11.50 -30.71
N LEU A 29 36.17 12.44 -31.61
CA LEU A 29 35.45 13.70 -31.79
C LEU A 29 34.06 13.48 -32.41
N ALA A 30 33.91 12.57 -33.37
CA ALA A 30 32.60 12.22 -33.92
C ALA A 30 31.70 11.54 -32.88
N LEU A 31 32.24 10.63 -32.07
CA LEU A 31 31.52 10.01 -30.94
C LEU A 31 31.23 11.00 -29.80
N ALA A 32 32.09 12.00 -29.58
CA ALA A 32 31.85 13.07 -28.61
C ALA A 32 30.82 14.11 -29.12
N MET A 33 30.73 14.34 -30.44
CA MET A 33 29.72 15.21 -31.03
C MET A 33 28.34 14.54 -31.10
N ASP A 34 28.26 13.22 -31.22
CA ASP A 34 26.99 12.48 -31.07
C ASP A 34 26.46 12.52 -29.62
N PHE A 35 27.36 12.56 -28.62
CA PHE A 35 26.96 12.74 -27.22
C PHE A 35 26.58 14.19 -26.86
N ALA A 36 27.02 15.18 -27.64
CA ALA A 36 26.77 16.60 -27.38
C ALA A 36 25.54 17.18 -28.10
N LEU A 37 24.94 16.45 -29.05
CA LEU A 37 23.76 16.92 -29.80
C LEU A 37 22.44 16.23 -29.44
N HIS A 38 22.44 15.30 -28.48
CA HIS A 38 21.22 14.86 -27.80
C HIS A 38 20.98 15.68 -26.51
N HIS A 39 20.98 17.00 -26.63
CA HIS A 39 20.16 17.79 -25.73
C HIS A 39 18.70 17.63 -26.17
N PRO A 40 17.80 17.07 -25.34
CA PRO A 40 16.38 17.15 -25.61
C PRO A 40 15.96 18.62 -25.48
N SER A 41 16.08 19.34 -26.59
CA SER A 41 15.54 20.67 -26.83
C SER A 41 14.04 20.60 -26.55
N GLY A 42 13.65 21.02 -25.36
CA GLY A 42 12.24 21.05 -24.95
C GLY A 42 11.97 20.98 -23.45
N ALA A 43 12.93 20.63 -22.60
CA ALA A 43 12.74 20.61 -21.15
C ALA A 43 13.11 21.98 -20.54
N ALA A 44 12.14 22.90 -20.43
CA ALA A 44 12.33 24.20 -19.75
C ALA A 44 13.06 24.05 -18.40
N GLN A 45 14.22 24.67 -18.25
CA GLN A 45 15.09 24.52 -17.08
C GLN A 45 14.45 25.15 -15.83
N ALA A 46 14.71 24.59 -14.63
CA ALA A 46 14.16 25.12 -13.38
C ALA A 46 14.74 26.51 -13.07
N ALA A 47 13.85 27.47 -12.77
CA ALA A 47 14.18 28.87 -12.49
C ALA A 47 14.64 29.06 -11.03
N PRO A 48 15.60 29.95 -10.74
CA PRO A 48 16.06 30.22 -9.38
C PRO A 48 14.97 30.89 -8.53
N GLY A 49 14.82 30.42 -7.29
CA GLY A 49 13.81 30.86 -6.33
C GLY A 49 12.70 29.83 -6.07
N TYR A 50 11.82 30.14 -5.12
CA TYR A 50 10.68 29.29 -4.74
C TYR A 50 9.33 30.02 -4.89
N CYS A 51 8.24 29.26 -5.01
CA CYS A 51 6.91 29.82 -5.28
C CYS A 51 6.38 30.61 -4.08
N ARG A 52 6.21 29.95 -2.92
CA ARG A 52 5.72 30.53 -1.66
C ARG A 52 6.21 29.67 -0.49
N ALA A 53 6.25 30.23 0.73
CA ALA A 53 6.51 29.43 1.93
C ALA A 53 5.40 28.38 2.14
N THR A 54 5.78 27.21 2.62
CA THR A 54 4.89 26.07 2.93
C THR A 54 5.13 25.64 4.38
N ASP A 55 4.07 25.22 5.06
CA ASP A 55 4.16 24.82 6.47
C ASP A 55 4.65 23.36 6.60
N ALA A 56 5.51 23.11 7.59
CA ALA A 56 6.16 21.81 7.79
C ALA A 56 5.18 20.66 8.16
N HIS A 57 3.93 20.97 8.51
CA HIS A 57 2.91 20.01 8.93
C HIS A 57 1.86 19.77 7.84
N THR A 58 2.31 19.32 6.66
CA THR A 58 1.42 18.99 5.55
C THR A 58 1.03 17.50 5.62
N PRO A 59 -0.27 17.14 5.71
CA PRO A 59 -0.72 15.76 5.56
C PRO A 59 -0.22 15.13 4.26
N VAL A 60 0.09 13.82 4.26
CA VAL A 60 0.66 13.09 3.10
C VAL A 60 -0.26 13.14 1.85
N ASP A 61 -1.54 13.45 2.04
CA ASP A 61 -2.60 13.57 1.02
C ASP A 61 -3.20 14.99 0.86
N ALA A 62 -2.57 16.01 1.45
CA ALA A 62 -2.89 17.44 1.22
C ALA A 62 -3.01 17.78 -0.27
N CYS A 63 -2.24 17.09 -1.10
CA CYS A 63 -2.12 17.32 -2.53
C CYS A 63 -3.37 17.02 -3.39
N VAL A 64 -4.42 16.49 -2.75
CA VAL A 64 -5.75 16.30 -3.36
C VAL A 64 -6.68 17.50 -3.09
N MET A 65 -6.48 18.23 -1.99
CA MET A 65 -7.43 19.25 -1.51
C MET A 65 -6.81 20.65 -1.44
N ASP A 66 -5.53 20.74 -1.09
CA ASP A 66 -4.81 22.00 -0.89
C ASP A 66 -4.23 22.53 -2.21
N ASP A 67 -3.78 23.78 -2.19
CA ASP A 67 -3.11 24.43 -3.32
C ASP A 67 -1.58 24.42 -3.21
N GLN A 68 -1.04 23.97 -2.08
CA GLN A 68 0.39 23.83 -1.86
C GLN A 68 0.69 22.90 -0.70
N GLY A 69 1.92 22.40 -0.62
CA GLY A 69 2.37 21.62 0.53
C GLY A 69 3.80 21.11 0.41
N VAL A 70 4.32 20.57 1.51
CA VAL A 70 5.65 19.94 1.54
C VAL A 70 5.53 18.47 1.12
N VAL A 71 6.46 18.00 0.29
CA VAL A 71 6.59 16.58 -0.04
C VAL A 71 7.17 15.86 1.19
N PRO A 72 6.49 14.82 1.72
CA PRO A 72 6.93 14.15 2.94
C PRO A 72 8.35 13.58 2.83
N SER A 73 9.11 13.64 3.93
CA SER A 73 10.47 13.09 4.00
C SER A 73 10.54 11.59 3.67
N SER A 74 9.47 10.82 3.94
CA SER A 74 9.32 9.42 3.52
C SER A 74 9.34 9.22 2.00
N ARG A 75 9.03 10.26 1.22
CA ARG A 75 9.13 10.29 -0.25
C ARG A 75 10.47 10.88 -0.73
N MET A 76 11.33 11.31 0.21
CA MET A 76 12.66 11.87 0.03
C MET A 76 13.71 11.17 0.94
N PRO A 77 13.76 9.82 0.98
CA PRO A 77 14.48 9.07 2.03
C PRO A 77 16.01 9.15 1.97
N LEU A 78 16.57 9.65 0.86
CA LEU A 78 18.02 9.76 0.65
C LEU A 78 18.40 11.22 0.40
N LEU A 79 19.59 11.64 0.85
CA LEU A 79 20.14 12.95 0.50
C LEU A 79 20.33 13.06 -1.03
N ALA A 80 19.80 14.12 -1.64
CA ALA A 80 20.02 14.40 -3.05
C ALA A 80 21.50 14.77 -3.30
N ARG A 81 22.10 14.22 -4.36
CA ARG A 81 23.51 14.43 -4.70
C ARG A 81 23.72 15.51 -5.75
N SER A 82 22.64 15.91 -6.43
CA SER A 82 22.64 16.93 -7.47
C SER A 82 21.27 17.62 -7.58
N TRP A 83 21.23 18.78 -8.25
CA TRP A 83 19.97 19.48 -8.56
C TRP A 83 19.01 18.61 -9.37
N ALA A 84 19.52 17.80 -10.30
CA ALA A 84 18.73 16.89 -11.12
C ALA A 84 18.05 15.79 -10.27
N ASP A 85 18.73 15.30 -9.22
CA ASP A 85 18.18 14.27 -8.34
C ASP A 85 16.98 14.77 -7.54
N VAL A 86 17.13 15.93 -6.90
CA VAL A 86 16.04 16.53 -6.12
C VAL A 86 14.89 16.96 -7.04
N GLU A 87 15.20 17.54 -8.20
CA GLU A 87 14.21 17.91 -9.21
C GLU A 87 13.40 16.69 -9.67
N SER A 88 14.08 15.60 -10.03
CA SER A 88 13.43 14.37 -10.52
C SER A 88 12.48 13.78 -9.47
N ARG A 89 12.86 13.79 -8.20
CA ARG A 89 12.01 13.30 -7.09
C ARG A 89 10.79 14.19 -6.89
N CYS A 90 10.96 15.50 -6.89
CA CYS A 90 9.88 16.47 -6.82
C CYS A 90 8.90 16.35 -7.98
N VAL A 91 9.42 16.27 -9.20
CA VAL A 91 8.63 16.10 -10.42
C VAL A 91 7.89 14.75 -10.38
N LYS A 92 8.53 13.68 -9.92
CA LYS A 92 7.90 12.37 -9.76
C LYS A 92 6.75 12.40 -8.78
N PHE A 93 6.92 13.06 -7.62
CA PHE A 93 5.84 13.27 -6.66
C PHE A 93 4.71 14.10 -7.26
N CYS A 94 5.04 15.25 -7.86
CA CYS A 94 4.08 16.15 -8.48
C CYS A 94 3.25 15.48 -9.58
N ARG A 95 3.87 14.63 -10.41
CA ARG A 95 3.17 13.84 -11.43
C ARG A 95 2.21 12.80 -10.86
N ALA A 96 2.42 12.36 -9.62
CA ALA A 96 1.51 11.47 -8.90
C ALA A 96 0.44 12.23 -8.11
N CYS A 97 0.49 13.57 -8.12
CA CYS A 97 -0.41 14.44 -7.39
C CYS A 97 -1.39 15.13 -8.34
N SER A 98 -2.70 14.97 -8.11
CA SER A 98 -3.74 15.45 -9.03
C SER A 98 -3.79 16.96 -9.18
N ARG A 99 -3.49 17.72 -8.12
CA ARG A 99 -3.49 19.19 -8.16
C ARG A 99 -2.14 19.82 -8.44
N CYS A 100 -1.04 19.07 -8.38
CA CYS A 100 0.29 19.66 -8.53
C CYS A 100 0.60 20.05 -9.99
N GLN A 101 0.98 21.30 -10.19
CA GLN A 101 1.45 21.81 -11.48
C GLN A 101 2.86 22.40 -11.40
N TYR A 102 3.35 22.71 -10.21
CA TYR A 102 4.65 23.33 -9.98
C TYR A 102 5.32 22.72 -8.75
N VAL A 103 6.65 22.72 -8.77
CA VAL A 103 7.47 22.32 -7.62
C VAL A 103 8.50 23.38 -7.33
N SER A 104 8.82 23.55 -6.05
CA SER A 104 10.01 24.27 -5.57
C SER A 104 10.85 23.31 -4.74
N PHE A 105 12.17 23.31 -4.95
CA PHE A 105 13.04 22.32 -4.35
C PHE A 105 14.42 22.88 -4.04
N SER A 106 15.06 22.30 -3.03
CA SER A 106 16.39 22.69 -2.58
C SER A 106 17.32 21.50 -2.49
N LEU A 107 18.46 21.59 -3.20
CA LEU A 107 19.54 20.63 -3.02
C LEU A 107 20.15 20.73 -1.61
N ARG A 108 20.38 21.96 -1.12
CA ARG A 108 20.98 22.23 0.19
C ARG A 108 20.16 21.66 1.34
N TRP A 109 18.84 21.86 1.30
CA TRP A 109 17.93 21.44 2.36
C TRP A 109 17.32 20.06 2.14
N ASN A 110 17.66 19.39 1.02
CA ASN A 110 17.03 18.16 0.56
C ASN A 110 15.50 18.22 0.72
N SER A 111 14.90 19.33 0.27
CA SER A 111 13.51 19.66 0.53
C SER A 111 12.76 19.88 -0.78
N CYS A 112 11.46 19.63 -0.73
CA CYS A 112 10.60 19.68 -1.89
C CYS A 112 9.20 20.14 -1.48
N SER A 113 8.68 21.14 -2.17
CA SER A 113 7.31 21.63 -2.05
C SER A 113 6.61 21.58 -3.40
N TRP A 114 5.31 21.37 -3.37
CA TRP A 114 4.46 21.30 -4.55
C TRP A 114 3.38 22.39 -4.49
N TYR A 115 2.93 22.85 -5.66
CA TYR A 115 1.94 23.92 -5.77
C TYR A 115 0.99 23.65 -6.94
N HIS A 116 -0.28 23.99 -6.75
CA HIS A 116 -1.29 24.02 -7.80
C HIS A 116 -1.06 25.20 -8.76
N SER A 117 -0.64 26.35 -8.23
CA SER A 117 -0.36 27.57 -8.99
C SER A 117 0.95 28.23 -8.53
N CYS A 118 1.75 28.71 -9.50
CA CYS A 118 2.99 29.45 -9.24
C CYS A 118 3.37 30.34 -10.43
N ASN A 119 3.77 31.58 -10.17
CA ASN A 119 4.30 32.49 -11.18
C ASN A 119 5.82 32.36 -11.24
N LEU A 120 6.33 31.63 -12.24
CA LEU A 120 7.77 31.41 -12.41
C LEU A 120 8.56 32.67 -12.81
N ASN A 121 7.88 33.75 -13.21
CA ASN A 121 8.52 35.04 -13.51
C ASN A 121 8.63 35.94 -12.25
N SER A 122 8.07 35.53 -11.12
CA SER A 122 8.05 36.30 -9.87
C SER A 122 8.28 35.40 -8.65
N LEU A 123 9.41 34.68 -8.64
CA LEU A 123 9.78 33.76 -7.57
C LEU A 123 10.38 34.49 -6.37
N VAL A 124 10.08 33.99 -5.17
CA VAL A 124 10.73 34.44 -3.93
C VAL A 124 12.18 33.99 -3.95
N GLN A 125 13.09 34.95 -3.79
CA GLN A 125 14.53 34.68 -3.81
C GLN A 125 15.00 34.26 -2.41
N SER A 126 15.68 33.12 -2.33
CA SER A 126 16.43 32.75 -1.14
C SER A 126 17.78 33.46 -1.13
N ARG A 127 18.21 34.02 0.00
CA ARG A 127 19.49 34.76 0.13
C ARG A 127 20.71 33.96 -0.34
N ASP A 128 20.64 32.64 -0.28
CA ASP A 128 21.69 31.70 -0.65
C ASP A 128 21.47 31.00 -2.00
N SER A 129 20.47 31.43 -2.79
CA SER A 129 20.08 30.79 -4.06
C SER A 129 19.84 29.27 -3.94
N SER A 130 19.44 28.79 -2.76
CA SER A 130 19.29 27.36 -2.45
C SER A 130 18.01 26.73 -2.99
N PHE A 131 17.14 27.49 -3.64
CA PHE A 131 15.89 26.98 -4.20
C PHE A 131 15.80 27.16 -5.71
N ARG A 132 15.16 26.19 -6.37
CA ARG A 132 14.74 26.27 -7.77
C ARG A 132 13.30 25.83 -7.91
N SER A 133 12.60 26.39 -8.90
CA SER A 133 11.20 26.09 -9.18
C SER A 133 10.97 25.76 -10.64
N ARG A 134 10.01 24.87 -10.88
CA ARG A 134 9.69 24.42 -12.24
C ARG A 134 8.21 24.08 -12.37
N ARG A 135 7.67 24.36 -13.57
CA ARG A 135 6.39 23.83 -14.00
C ARG A 135 6.52 22.35 -14.38
N VAL A 136 5.71 21.52 -13.76
CA VAL A 136 5.59 20.10 -14.09
C VAL A 136 4.55 19.97 -15.18
N ARG A 137 4.98 19.62 -16.40
CA ARG A 137 4.05 19.34 -17.48
C ARG A 137 3.18 18.15 -17.09
N SER A 138 1.88 18.39 -16.93
CA SER A 138 0.87 17.33 -16.93
C SER A 138 0.91 16.65 -18.30
N CYS A 139 0.87 15.32 -18.33
CA CYS A 139 0.58 14.63 -19.58
C CYS A 139 -0.85 15.02 -19.97
N GLY A 140 -1.01 15.86 -21.00
CA GLY A 140 -2.33 16.29 -21.46
C GLY A 140 -3.20 15.09 -21.84
N HIS A 141 -4.52 15.32 -21.86
CA HIS A 141 -5.62 14.37 -22.15
C HIS A 141 -5.56 13.61 -23.50
N GLY A 142 -4.39 13.40 -24.11
CA GLY A 142 -4.25 12.72 -25.39
C GLY A 142 -2.89 12.07 -25.69
N GLY A 143 -1.95 11.94 -24.74
CA GLY A 143 -0.72 11.23 -25.09
C GLY A 143 0.44 11.31 -24.13
N CYS A 144 0.53 10.32 -23.25
CA CYS A 144 1.79 9.62 -23.06
C CYS A 144 1.41 8.14 -23.02
N ARG A 145 1.56 7.44 -24.15
CA ARG A 145 1.31 5.99 -24.26
C ARG A 145 2.19 5.27 -23.25
N ARG A 146 1.62 4.93 -22.08
CA ARG A 146 2.18 3.88 -21.23
C ARG A 146 2.04 2.57 -22.00
N ARG A 147 3.15 1.87 -22.24
CA ARG A 147 3.12 0.46 -22.63
C ARG A 147 2.19 -0.25 -21.63
N ARG A 148 1.15 -0.83 -22.20
CA ARG A 148 -0.02 -1.41 -21.56
C ARG A 148 0.43 -2.66 -20.81
N THR A 149 0.64 -2.58 -19.50
CA THR A 149 0.46 -3.77 -18.65
C THR A 149 -1.02 -4.11 -18.72
N GLN A 150 -1.30 -5.36 -19.06
CA GLN A 150 -2.62 -5.81 -19.47
C GLN A 150 -3.60 -5.73 -18.29
N HIS A 151 -4.45 -4.69 -18.29
CA HIS A 151 -5.67 -4.65 -17.52
C HIS A 151 -6.69 -5.64 -18.10
N LEU A 152 -7.42 -6.31 -17.21
CA LEU A 152 -8.62 -7.11 -17.51
C LEU A 152 -9.53 -6.44 -18.53
N PRO A 153 -10.25 -7.24 -19.34
CA PRO A 153 -11.30 -6.70 -20.19
C PRO A 153 -12.44 -6.17 -19.31
N SER A 154 -12.74 -4.90 -19.53
CA SER A 154 -13.89 -4.18 -19.01
C SER A 154 -15.17 -4.65 -19.71
N SER A 155 -16.19 -5.04 -18.95
CA SER A 155 -17.59 -4.93 -19.40
C SER A 155 -18.46 -4.21 -18.35
N SER A 156 -19.12 -3.18 -18.87
CA SER A 156 -20.30 -2.42 -18.38
C SER A 156 -20.42 -1.96 -16.91
N ARG A 157 -20.09 -0.66 -16.73
CA ARG A 157 -20.77 0.39 -15.92
C ARG A 157 -21.62 -0.05 -14.71
N THR A 158 -21.04 0.02 -13.50
CA THR A 158 -21.26 1.08 -12.47
C THR A 158 -20.37 0.81 -11.24
N GLY A 159 -19.42 1.71 -10.93
CA GLY A 159 -18.75 1.82 -9.63
C GLY A 159 -17.71 0.74 -9.30
N GLY A 160 -16.56 1.14 -8.76
CA GLY A 160 -15.40 0.27 -8.51
C GLY A 160 -15.69 -1.06 -7.79
N THR A 161 -14.72 -1.97 -7.88
CA THR A 161 -14.69 -3.26 -7.20
C THR A 161 -15.12 -3.14 -5.72
N MET A 162 -15.97 -4.04 -5.22
CA MET A 162 -16.53 -3.92 -3.87
C MET A 162 -15.70 -4.66 -2.82
N VAL A 163 -15.55 -4.03 -1.65
CA VAL A 163 -14.96 -4.59 -0.43
C VAL A 163 -16.00 -4.59 0.70
N LEU A 164 -16.05 -5.67 1.47
CA LEU A 164 -16.73 -5.67 2.78
C LEU A 164 -15.66 -5.46 3.87
N ASP A 165 -15.81 -4.40 4.67
CA ASP A 165 -14.97 -4.13 5.85
C ASP A 165 -15.78 -4.44 7.11
N VAL A 166 -15.71 -5.68 7.59
CA VAL A 166 -16.49 -6.15 8.74
C VAL A 166 -15.66 -5.97 10.02
N GLY A 167 -16.17 -5.13 10.93
CA GLY A 167 -15.41 -4.61 12.06
C GLY A 167 -14.59 -3.38 11.64
N MET A 168 -15.28 -2.38 11.10
CA MET A 168 -14.65 -1.16 10.58
C MET A 168 -13.91 -0.37 11.66
N ASN A 169 -14.38 -0.40 12.91
CA ASN A 169 -13.91 0.43 14.01
C ASN A 169 -13.89 1.92 13.59
N ALA A 170 -12.79 2.65 13.83
CA ALA A 170 -12.62 4.05 13.39
C ALA A 170 -12.35 4.19 11.87
N GLY A 171 -12.43 3.12 11.08
CA GLY A 171 -12.41 3.16 9.61
C GLY A 171 -11.03 3.31 8.97
N GLN A 172 -9.96 2.88 9.64
CA GLN A 172 -8.60 2.87 9.09
C GLN A 172 -8.52 2.01 7.81
N SER A 173 -9.05 0.79 7.87
CA SER A 173 -9.10 -0.14 6.73
C SER A 173 -10.01 0.40 5.61
N THR A 174 -11.23 0.83 5.94
CA THR A 174 -12.13 1.49 4.98
C THR A 174 -11.47 2.66 4.25
N ARG A 175 -10.75 3.56 4.96
CA ARG A 175 -9.99 4.65 4.32
C ARG A 175 -8.95 4.13 3.33
N ALA A 176 -8.24 3.07 3.69
CA ALA A 176 -7.22 2.46 2.83
C ALA A 176 -7.82 1.79 1.58
N PHE A 177 -9.01 1.20 1.70
CA PHE A 177 -9.75 0.61 0.56
C PHE A 177 -10.29 1.70 -0.37
N LEU A 178 -10.92 2.75 0.16
CA LEU A 178 -11.42 3.88 -0.63
C LEU A 178 -10.29 4.57 -1.40
N LYS A 179 -9.11 4.76 -0.77
CA LYS A 179 -7.91 5.32 -1.42
C LYS A 179 -7.43 4.49 -2.62
N ARG A 180 -7.75 3.18 -2.65
CA ARG A 180 -7.42 2.26 -3.75
C ARG A 180 -8.52 2.17 -4.82
N GLY A 181 -9.60 2.96 -4.68
CA GLY A 181 -10.71 3.00 -5.65
C GLY A 181 -11.74 1.89 -5.48
N PHE A 182 -11.70 1.16 -4.35
CA PHE A 182 -12.77 0.22 -4.01
C PHE A 182 -14.01 0.97 -3.53
N ARG A 183 -15.19 0.40 -3.80
CA ARG A 183 -16.40 0.72 -3.04
C ARG A 183 -16.43 -0.12 -1.78
N VAL A 184 -16.85 0.43 -0.66
CA VAL A 184 -16.79 -0.27 0.63
C VAL A 184 -18.18 -0.36 1.24
N VAL A 185 -18.57 -1.54 1.70
CA VAL A 185 -19.64 -1.68 2.70
C VAL A 185 -18.96 -1.99 4.02
N ALA A 186 -18.99 -1.03 4.92
CA ALA A 186 -18.37 -1.10 6.22
C ALA A 186 -19.40 -1.45 7.29
N VAL A 187 -19.08 -2.42 8.13
CA VAL A 187 -19.97 -2.91 9.19
C VAL A 187 -19.32 -2.62 10.53
N GLU A 188 -20.04 -1.89 11.38
CA GLU A 188 -19.60 -1.55 12.72
C GLU A 188 -20.75 -1.77 13.70
N ALA A 189 -20.45 -2.44 14.81
CA ALA A 189 -21.44 -2.76 15.81
C ALA A 189 -21.76 -1.52 16.66
N ASP A 190 -20.77 -0.69 17.03
CA ASP A 190 -20.99 0.55 17.76
C ASP A 190 -21.54 1.67 16.84
N PRO A 191 -22.81 2.10 17.01
CA PRO A 191 -23.39 3.20 16.27
C PRO A 191 -22.59 4.50 16.41
N ALA A 192 -21.96 4.77 17.56
CA ALA A 192 -21.16 5.98 17.76
C ALA A 192 -19.94 6.02 16.81
N LEU A 193 -19.26 4.90 16.62
CA LEU A 193 -18.16 4.77 15.65
C LEU A 193 -18.67 4.81 14.21
N SER A 194 -19.80 4.16 13.95
CA SER A 194 -20.45 4.20 12.65
C SER A 194 -20.95 5.60 12.25
N LEU A 195 -21.29 6.46 13.22
CA LEU A 195 -21.75 7.84 12.99
C LEU A 195 -20.57 8.82 12.87
N ARG A 196 -19.46 8.54 13.55
CA ARG A 196 -18.15 9.22 13.37
C ARG A 196 -17.45 8.82 12.07
N SER A 197 -18.06 7.93 11.29
CA SER A 197 -17.48 7.33 10.10
C SER A 197 -17.27 8.30 8.94
N ILE A 198 -16.62 7.75 7.92
CA ILE A 198 -16.19 8.42 6.72
C ILE A 198 -17.41 8.81 5.88
N LYS A 199 -17.81 10.08 5.91
CA LYS A 199 -18.75 10.65 4.93
C LYS A 199 -18.00 10.93 3.63
N ARG A 200 -17.81 9.89 2.81
CA ARG A 200 -17.24 9.98 1.46
C ARG A 200 -18.14 9.27 0.46
N GLU A 201 -18.05 9.66 -0.80
CA GLU A 201 -18.65 8.87 -1.87
C GLU A 201 -18.00 7.48 -1.94
N GLY A 202 -18.81 6.45 -2.22
CA GLY A 202 -18.33 5.08 -2.39
C GLY A 202 -18.27 4.22 -1.13
N VAL A 203 -18.74 4.71 0.03
CA VAL A 203 -18.90 3.89 1.25
C VAL A 203 -20.36 3.82 1.70
N ILE A 204 -20.80 2.62 2.09
CA ILE A 204 -22.03 2.36 2.83
C ILE A 204 -21.63 1.91 4.23
N VAL A 205 -22.16 2.52 5.28
CA VAL A 205 -21.85 2.16 6.67
C VAL A 205 -23.09 1.57 7.34
N LEU A 206 -22.94 0.38 7.92
CA LEU A 206 -24.01 -0.35 8.60
C LEU A 206 -23.74 -0.46 10.10
N SER A 207 -24.62 0.12 10.91
CA SER A 207 -24.61 -0.03 12.37
C SER A 207 -25.25 -1.37 12.77
N ARG A 208 -24.51 -2.47 12.60
CA ARG A 208 -24.96 -3.85 12.84
C ARG A 208 -23.85 -4.68 13.47
N ALA A 209 -24.21 -5.53 14.40
CA ALA A 209 -23.30 -6.54 14.95
C ALA A 209 -23.29 -7.80 14.09
N VAL A 210 -22.13 -8.40 13.84
CA VAL A 210 -22.10 -9.71 13.20
C VAL A 210 -22.37 -10.82 14.22
N ALA A 211 -23.38 -11.65 13.96
CA ALA A 211 -23.74 -12.76 14.84
C ALA A 211 -24.18 -13.99 14.05
N ARG A 212 -24.49 -15.09 14.76
CA ARG A 212 -24.96 -16.36 14.16
C ARG A 212 -26.33 -16.25 13.47
N GLN A 213 -27.13 -15.26 13.84
CA GLN A 213 -28.46 -15.03 13.30
C GLN A 213 -28.61 -13.55 12.95
N SER A 214 -29.32 -13.25 11.87
CA SER A 214 -29.67 -11.88 11.48
C SER A 214 -30.94 -11.42 12.17
N ASN A 215 -31.09 -10.10 12.30
CA ASN A 215 -32.31 -9.46 12.81
C ASN A 215 -32.70 -9.89 14.24
N VAL A 216 -31.73 -10.33 15.04
CA VAL A 216 -31.91 -10.51 16.48
C VAL A 216 -31.22 -9.37 17.22
N ASN A 217 -31.72 -9.06 18.41
CA ASN A 217 -31.07 -8.07 19.26
C ASN A 217 -29.90 -8.75 19.98
N VAL A 218 -28.72 -8.13 19.90
CA VAL A 218 -27.53 -8.60 20.59
C VAL A 218 -26.98 -7.46 21.45
N SER A 219 -26.44 -7.83 22.61
CA SER A 219 -25.81 -6.89 23.53
C SER A 219 -24.32 -6.81 23.23
N LEU A 220 -23.82 -5.61 22.98
CA LEU A 220 -22.41 -5.28 22.90
C LEU A 220 -21.94 -4.77 24.25
N CYS A 221 -20.77 -5.21 24.68
CA CYS A 221 -20.11 -4.57 25.80
C CYS A 221 -19.18 -3.46 25.33
N VAL A 222 -19.32 -2.28 25.95
CA VAL A 222 -18.46 -1.12 25.73
C VAL A 222 -17.70 -0.84 27.02
N ASP A 223 -16.42 -1.22 27.10
CA ASP A 223 -15.52 -0.82 28.19
C ASP A 223 -14.48 0.18 27.65
N GLY A 224 -14.30 1.33 28.33
CA GLY A 224 -13.52 2.49 27.83
C GLY A 224 -11.99 2.28 27.77
N PRO A 225 -11.18 3.33 27.98
CA PRO A 225 -10.70 4.31 26.98
C PRO A 225 -9.93 3.73 25.76
N THR A 226 -9.77 2.40 25.66
CA THR A 226 -9.37 1.72 24.42
C THR A 226 -10.59 0.94 23.95
N GLU A 227 -11.29 1.48 22.95
CA GLU A 227 -12.59 1.03 22.42
C GLU A 227 -12.58 -0.42 21.86
N THR A 228 -12.42 -1.43 22.73
CA THR A 228 -12.62 -2.84 22.40
C THR A 228 -14.06 -3.21 22.69
N HIS A 229 -14.84 -3.43 21.63
CA HIS A 229 -16.26 -3.76 21.71
C HIS A 229 -16.44 -5.26 21.55
N HIS A 230 -16.94 -5.95 22.58
CA HIS A 230 -17.17 -7.40 22.53
C HIS A 230 -18.66 -7.72 22.43
N LEU A 231 -19.01 -8.72 21.64
CA LEU A 231 -20.36 -9.27 21.62
C LEU A 231 -20.60 -10.12 22.87
N LEU A 232 -21.57 -9.74 23.69
CA LEU A 232 -22.02 -10.49 24.85
C LEU A 232 -23.01 -11.57 24.39
N VAL A 233 -22.50 -12.62 23.75
CA VAL A 233 -23.31 -13.81 23.45
C VAL A 233 -22.69 -15.01 24.16
N GLY A 234 -23.15 -15.28 25.38
CA GLY A 234 -22.90 -16.54 26.09
C GLY A 234 -21.49 -16.81 26.63
N SER A 235 -20.54 -15.87 26.61
CA SER A 235 -19.18 -16.11 27.12
C SER A 235 -18.58 -14.95 27.95
N ALA A 236 -18.21 -15.31 29.19
CA ALA A 236 -16.99 -14.94 29.92
C ALA A 236 -16.55 -13.47 30.13
N MET A 237 -17.37 -12.44 29.94
CA MET A 237 -17.09 -11.11 30.53
C MET A 237 -17.85 -10.94 31.84
N ARG A 238 -17.15 -11.03 32.98
CA ARG A 238 -17.76 -10.94 34.33
C ARG A 238 -18.20 -9.53 34.70
N GLN A 239 -17.82 -8.48 33.98
CA GLN A 239 -18.20 -7.10 34.28
C GLN A 239 -18.31 -6.28 32.99
N CYS A 240 -19.49 -6.24 32.40
CA CYS A 240 -19.78 -5.24 31.37
C CYS A 240 -20.40 -3.99 32.01
N ARG A 241 -19.68 -2.87 32.03
CA ARG A 241 -20.18 -1.63 32.65
C ARG A 241 -21.23 -0.91 31.81
N LYS A 242 -21.14 -1.02 30.48
CA LYS A 242 -22.07 -0.40 29.55
C LYS A 242 -22.43 -1.39 28.44
N ALA A 243 -23.65 -1.90 28.48
CA ALA A 243 -24.20 -2.73 27.41
C ALA A 243 -24.96 -1.86 26.40
N LEU A 244 -24.71 -2.07 25.12
CA LEU A 244 -25.45 -1.45 24.02
C LEU A 244 -26.19 -2.52 23.22
N VAL A 245 -27.50 -2.35 23.03
CA VAL A 245 -28.29 -3.27 22.21
C VAL A 245 -28.28 -2.83 20.76
N VAL A 246 -27.87 -3.74 19.87
CA VAL A 246 -27.88 -3.50 18.42
C VAL A 246 -28.51 -4.67 17.68
N ARG A 247 -28.97 -4.42 16.45
CA ARG A 247 -29.47 -5.49 15.57
C ARG A 247 -28.30 -6.23 14.96
N SER A 248 -28.43 -7.55 14.88
CA SER A 248 -27.42 -8.40 14.26
C SER A 248 -27.61 -8.57 12.76
N ILE A 249 -26.55 -9.01 12.09
CA ILE A 249 -26.53 -9.48 10.70
C ILE A 249 -25.54 -10.64 10.57
N THR A 250 -25.79 -11.60 9.69
CA THR A 250 -24.81 -12.65 9.34
C THR A 250 -23.95 -12.21 8.16
N CYS A 251 -22.76 -12.81 8.01
CA CYS A 251 -21.90 -12.48 6.87
C CYS A 251 -22.48 -12.96 5.53
N LYS A 252 -23.23 -14.07 5.51
CA LYS A 252 -24.00 -14.45 4.32
C LYS A 252 -25.08 -13.42 3.94
N ASP A 253 -25.77 -12.85 4.92
CA ASP A 253 -26.83 -11.88 4.64
C ASP A 253 -26.26 -10.52 4.23
N LEU A 254 -25.05 -10.15 4.69
CA LEU A 254 -24.28 -9.03 4.13
C LEU A 254 -24.02 -9.22 2.64
N ILE A 255 -23.52 -10.40 2.23
CA ILE A 255 -23.25 -10.70 0.81
C ILE A 255 -24.55 -10.73 0.00
N ARG A 256 -25.62 -11.35 0.51
CA ARG A 256 -26.93 -11.36 -0.16
C ARG A 256 -27.51 -9.97 -0.38
N THR A 257 -27.31 -9.06 0.58
CA THR A 257 -27.87 -7.70 0.53
C THR A 257 -27.05 -6.79 -0.38
N HIS A 258 -25.72 -6.91 -0.35
CA HIS A 258 -24.82 -5.95 -0.98
C HIS A 258 -24.10 -6.48 -2.23
N GLY A 259 -24.16 -7.78 -2.48
CA GLY A 259 -23.46 -8.48 -3.56
C GLY A 259 -22.19 -9.19 -3.08
N VAL A 260 -21.61 -9.99 -3.98
CA VAL A 260 -20.36 -10.72 -3.72
C VAL A 260 -19.18 -9.75 -3.78
N PRO A 261 -18.40 -9.56 -2.68
CA PRO A 261 -17.26 -8.67 -2.70
C PRO A 261 -16.05 -9.32 -3.37
N PHE A 262 -15.17 -8.49 -3.90
CA PHE A 262 -13.83 -8.92 -4.28
C PHE A 262 -12.98 -9.28 -3.07
N LEU A 263 -13.09 -8.50 -2.00
CA LEU A 263 -12.38 -8.73 -0.75
C LEU A 263 -13.33 -8.54 0.42
N MET A 264 -13.24 -9.44 1.39
CA MET A 264 -13.94 -9.34 2.66
C MET A 264 -12.94 -9.39 3.81
N LYS A 265 -12.86 -8.31 4.60
CA LYS A 265 -12.14 -8.25 5.87
C LYS A 265 -13.10 -8.62 7.00
N VAL A 266 -12.65 -9.44 7.95
CA VAL A 266 -13.39 -9.88 9.15
C VAL A 266 -12.49 -9.73 10.37
N ASP A 267 -12.76 -8.72 11.18
CA ASP A 267 -11.95 -8.36 12.33
C ASP A 267 -12.90 -7.87 13.42
N ILE A 268 -13.53 -8.82 14.11
CA ILE A 268 -14.76 -8.61 14.88
C ILE A 268 -14.68 -9.28 16.25
N GLU A 269 -13.70 -8.89 17.04
CA GLU A 269 -13.64 -9.02 18.51
C GLU A 269 -14.36 -10.24 19.14
N GLY A 270 -14.17 -11.43 18.56
CA GLY A 270 -14.66 -12.72 19.08
C GLY A 270 -15.80 -13.40 18.30
N MET A 271 -16.24 -12.85 17.17
CA MET A 271 -17.31 -13.45 16.34
C MET A 271 -16.86 -13.86 14.93
N GLU A 272 -15.55 -13.95 14.70
CA GLU A 272 -14.93 -14.35 13.43
C GLU A 272 -15.48 -15.71 12.97
N ILE A 273 -15.50 -16.71 13.86
CA ILE A 273 -15.99 -18.06 13.52
C ILE A 273 -17.46 -18.02 13.12
N ALA A 274 -18.30 -17.22 13.77
CA ALA A 274 -19.72 -17.10 13.40
C ALA A 274 -19.90 -16.47 12.01
N CYS A 275 -19.09 -15.47 11.68
CA CYS A 275 -19.05 -14.89 10.34
C CYS A 275 -18.64 -15.95 9.31
N LEU A 276 -17.51 -16.63 9.55
CA LEU A 276 -16.94 -17.63 8.64
C LEU A 276 -17.86 -18.83 8.46
N ASP A 277 -18.48 -19.34 9.53
CA ASP A 277 -19.50 -20.39 9.46
C ASP A 277 -20.66 -20.01 8.54
N SER A 278 -21.15 -18.76 8.66
CA SER A 278 -22.25 -18.31 7.81
C SER A 278 -21.86 -18.24 6.33
N LEU A 279 -20.60 -17.95 6.01
CA LEU A 279 -20.09 -17.99 4.63
C LEU A 279 -20.05 -19.42 4.09
N LEU A 280 -19.68 -20.41 4.91
CA LEU A 280 -19.60 -21.81 4.50
C LEU A 280 -20.97 -22.40 4.09
N GLU A 281 -22.07 -21.80 4.54
CA GLU A 281 -23.44 -22.14 4.12
C GLU A 281 -23.80 -21.62 2.71
N MET A 282 -23.03 -20.68 2.16
CA MET A 282 -23.29 -20.10 0.84
C MET A 282 -22.80 -21.02 -0.28
N PRO A 283 -23.30 -20.88 -1.53
CA PRO A 283 -22.70 -21.53 -2.70
C PRO A 283 -21.27 -21.02 -2.98
N GLN A 284 -20.40 -21.87 -3.55
CA GLN A 284 -19.00 -21.51 -3.78
C GLN A 284 -18.84 -20.31 -4.72
N ALA A 285 -19.75 -20.15 -5.68
CA ALA A 285 -19.76 -19.03 -6.62
C ALA A 285 -20.09 -17.68 -5.97
N GLU A 286 -20.64 -17.69 -4.76
CA GLU A 286 -21.04 -16.48 -4.01
C GLU A 286 -20.01 -16.09 -2.93
N LEU A 287 -18.89 -16.81 -2.84
CA LEU A 287 -17.86 -16.54 -1.86
C LEU A 287 -16.92 -15.39 -2.33
N PRO A 288 -16.40 -14.57 -1.40
CA PRO A 288 -15.45 -13.52 -1.72
C PRO A 288 -14.20 -14.06 -2.42
N LYS A 289 -13.66 -13.34 -3.42
CA LYS A 289 -12.40 -13.78 -4.05
C LYS A 289 -11.24 -13.80 -3.05
N PHE A 290 -11.16 -12.78 -2.21
CA PHE A 290 -10.21 -12.67 -1.11
C PHE A 290 -10.94 -12.58 0.22
N LEU A 291 -10.47 -13.35 1.18
CA LEU A 291 -10.98 -13.32 2.55
C LEU A 291 -9.80 -13.01 3.47
N VAL A 292 -9.95 -11.99 4.30
CA VAL A 292 -8.97 -11.58 5.30
C VAL A 292 -9.64 -11.62 6.65
N PHE A 293 -9.06 -12.29 7.63
CA PHE A 293 -9.66 -12.36 8.96
C PHE A 293 -8.65 -12.42 10.08
N GLU A 294 -8.96 -11.75 11.20
CA GLU A 294 -8.17 -11.85 12.43
C GLU A 294 -8.20 -13.31 12.92
N SER A 295 -7.07 -13.79 13.42
CA SER A 295 -6.97 -15.13 14.00
C SER A 295 -8.00 -15.31 15.13
N PRO A 296 -8.97 -16.24 14.99
CA PRO A 296 -10.00 -16.45 16.01
C PRO A 296 -9.43 -16.95 17.35
N THR A 297 -8.16 -17.34 17.37
CA THR A 297 -7.45 -17.82 18.56
C THR A 297 -6.90 -16.68 19.41
N TYR A 298 -6.76 -15.46 18.89
CA TYR A 298 -6.14 -14.33 19.59
C TYR A 298 -6.88 -13.93 20.88
N LYS A 299 -8.21 -13.97 20.85
CA LYS A 299 -9.08 -13.67 22.00
C LYS A 299 -9.50 -14.91 22.79
N CYS A 300 -8.90 -16.07 22.51
CA CYS A 300 -9.28 -17.30 23.15
C CYS A 300 -8.83 -17.33 24.63
N PRO A 301 -9.72 -17.65 25.58
CA PRO A 301 -9.33 -17.91 26.96
C PRO A 301 -8.29 -19.03 27.05
N HIS A 302 -7.30 -18.88 27.94
CA HIS A 302 -6.20 -19.84 28.10
C HIS A 302 -6.67 -21.27 28.37
N ASP A 303 -7.76 -21.43 29.13
CA ASP A 303 -8.40 -22.71 29.44
C ASP A 303 -9.17 -23.33 28.25
N LYS A 304 -9.38 -22.58 27.18
CA LYS A 304 -10.15 -23.00 25.99
C LYS A 304 -9.35 -23.05 24.69
N VAL A 305 -8.03 -22.82 24.77
CA VAL A 305 -7.15 -22.73 23.59
C VAL A 305 -7.32 -23.93 22.65
N THR A 306 -7.35 -25.15 23.17
CA THR A 306 -7.54 -26.37 22.35
C THR A 306 -8.83 -26.32 21.52
N GLY A 307 -9.94 -25.86 22.09
CA GLY A 307 -11.21 -25.72 21.38
C GLY A 307 -11.18 -24.62 20.31
N CYS A 308 -10.49 -23.51 20.58
CA CYS A 308 -10.30 -22.44 19.61
C CYS A 308 -9.41 -22.88 18.45
N VAL A 309 -8.32 -23.59 18.71
CA VAL A 309 -7.45 -24.16 17.66
C VAL A 309 -8.23 -25.14 16.80
N ALA A 310 -8.98 -26.06 17.42
CA ALA A 310 -9.82 -26.99 16.67
C ALA A 310 -10.86 -26.27 15.79
N SER A 311 -11.48 -25.20 16.32
CA SER A 311 -12.44 -24.38 15.56
C SER A 311 -11.78 -23.67 14.38
N PHE A 312 -10.57 -23.15 14.57
CA PHE A 312 -9.80 -22.52 13.51
C PHE A 312 -9.41 -23.51 12.40
N ILE A 313 -8.84 -24.67 12.77
CA ILE A 313 -8.47 -25.73 11.81
C ILE A 313 -9.70 -26.18 11.00
N ARG A 314 -10.86 -26.34 11.66
CA ARG A 314 -12.11 -26.67 10.98
C ARG A 314 -12.46 -25.64 9.92
N VAL A 315 -12.37 -24.34 10.24
CA VAL A 315 -12.68 -23.27 9.27
C VAL A 315 -11.68 -23.25 8.12
N VAL A 316 -10.38 -23.40 8.37
CA VAL A 316 -9.35 -23.44 7.32
C VAL A 316 -9.60 -24.62 6.37
N ASN A 317 -9.83 -25.82 6.90
CA ASN A 317 -10.11 -27.01 6.10
C ASN A 317 -11.41 -26.87 5.29
N ALA A 318 -12.45 -26.28 5.90
CA ALA A 318 -13.70 -26.02 5.19
C ALA A 318 -13.48 -25.02 4.04
N LEU A 319 -12.80 -23.90 4.27
CA LEU A 319 -12.49 -22.93 3.22
C LEU A 319 -11.64 -23.54 2.11
N GLU A 320 -10.70 -24.42 2.42
CA GLU A 320 -9.92 -25.16 1.41
C GLU A 320 -10.81 -26.03 0.52
N GLN A 321 -11.75 -26.78 1.12
CA GLN A 321 -12.74 -27.56 0.37
C GLN A 321 -13.64 -26.66 -0.50
N ARG A 322 -13.83 -25.40 -0.09
CA ARG A 322 -14.55 -24.39 -0.86
C ARG A 322 -13.69 -23.66 -1.89
N GLY A 323 -12.40 -24.00 -2.06
CA GLY A 323 -11.54 -23.48 -3.12
C GLY A 323 -10.54 -22.40 -2.70
N TYR A 324 -10.47 -22.06 -1.42
CA TYR A 324 -9.41 -21.20 -0.86
C TYR A 324 -8.12 -22.01 -0.64
N ARG A 325 -7.26 -22.06 -1.65
CA ARG A 325 -6.09 -22.95 -1.67
C ARG A 325 -4.77 -22.28 -1.33
N ASP A 326 -4.75 -20.96 -1.39
CA ASP A 326 -3.56 -20.17 -1.16
C ASP A 326 -3.81 -19.22 0.00
N TRP A 327 -2.86 -19.24 0.93
CA TRP A 327 -2.95 -18.55 2.19
C TRP A 327 -1.70 -17.71 2.48
N LYS A 328 -1.88 -16.67 3.30
CA LYS A 328 -0.83 -15.89 3.94
C LYS A 328 -1.19 -15.54 5.37
N ARG A 329 -0.18 -15.30 6.19
CA ARG A 329 -0.30 -14.84 7.57
C ARG A 329 0.42 -13.51 7.76
N SER A 330 -0.22 -12.52 8.41
CA SER A 330 0.40 -11.23 8.76
C SER A 330 0.32 -10.95 10.25
N TYR A 331 1.40 -10.44 10.86
CA TYR A 331 1.45 -10.02 12.27
C TYR A 331 1.30 -8.50 12.43
N TRP A 332 0.76 -8.06 13.58
CA TRP A 332 0.39 -6.66 13.84
C TRP A 332 1.49 -5.58 13.62
N PRO A 333 2.79 -5.80 13.90
CA PRO A 333 3.80 -4.80 13.55
C PRO A 333 3.99 -4.64 12.04
N ALA A 334 3.69 -5.66 11.24
CA ALA A 334 3.85 -5.69 9.79
C ALA A 334 2.64 -5.08 9.03
N GLN A 335 1.49 -4.90 9.69
CA GLN A 335 0.30 -4.26 9.09
C GLN A 335 0.53 -2.79 8.72
N PHE A 336 1.50 -2.11 9.37
CA PHE A 336 1.78 -0.68 9.13
C PHE A 336 2.52 -0.38 7.81
N GLY A 337 2.88 -1.39 7.00
CA GLY A 337 3.63 -1.19 5.74
C GLY A 337 3.11 -1.91 4.49
N HIS A 338 2.30 -2.97 4.63
CA HIS A 338 2.20 -4.01 3.60
C HIS A 338 0.76 -4.52 3.36
N GLY A 339 -0.16 -3.58 3.14
CA GLY A 339 -1.41 -3.83 2.40
C GLY A 339 -2.50 -4.71 3.03
N TYR A 340 -3.72 -4.53 2.52
CA TYR A 340 -4.90 -5.35 2.89
C TYR A 340 -5.25 -6.37 1.81
N VAL A 341 -4.60 -6.28 0.65
CA VAL A 341 -4.84 -7.16 -0.49
C VAL A 341 -3.75 -8.21 -0.47
N GLY A 342 -4.10 -9.50 -0.58
CA GLY A 342 -3.16 -10.59 -0.29
C GLY A 342 -1.83 -10.57 -1.09
N GLU A 343 -1.74 -9.87 -2.22
CA GLU A 343 -0.48 -9.68 -2.96
C GLU A 343 0.51 -8.75 -2.24
N GLU A 344 0.00 -7.76 -1.50
CA GLU A 344 0.79 -6.77 -0.78
C GLU A 344 1.33 -7.30 0.56
N VAL A 345 0.75 -8.41 1.04
CA VAL A 345 0.96 -8.96 2.39
C VAL A 345 2.21 -9.84 2.42
N LEU A 346 3.04 -9.61 3.44
CA LEU A 346 4.16 -10.49 3.78
C LEU A 346 3.63 -11.69 4.57
N ASP A 347 4.02 -12.88 4.14
CA ASP A 347 3.80 -14.12 4.87
C ASP A 347 5.00 -14.43 5.78
N PHE A 348 4.76 -15.26 6.79
CA PHE A 348 5.78 -15.71 7.72
C PHE A 348 5.71 -17.22 7.86
N HIS A 349 6.85 -17.90 7.82
CA HIS A 349 6.94 -19.32 8.20
C HIS A 349 8.10 -19.56 9.17
N ARG A 350 8.04 -20.65 9.93
CA ARG A 350 9.20 -21.13 10.69
C ARG A 350 10.06 -22.02 9.80
N ASN A 351 11.35 -21.70 9.68
CA ASN A 351 12.29 -22.56 8.99
C ASN A 351 12.66 -23.79 9.85
N SER A 352 13.48 -24.69 9.30
CA SER A 352 13.99 -25.89 10.01
C SER A 352 14.80 -25.57 11.28
N HIS A 353 15.24 -24.33 11.46
CA HIS A 353 15.96 -23.83 12.63
C HIS A 353 15.06 -23.08 13.62
N ASN A 354 13.73 -23.22 13.47
CA ASN A 354 12.74 -22.61 14.34
C ASN A 354 12.72 -21.05 14.31
N GLN A 355 13.32 -20.44 13.28
CA GLN A 355 13.37 -19.00 13.10
C GLN A 355 12.19 -18.52 12.25
N THR A 356 11.61 -17.38 12.62
CA THR A 356 10.56 -16.71 11.85
C THR A 356 11.17 -16.01 10.64
N VAL A 357 10.81 -16.43 9.42
CA VAL A 357 11.30 -15.86 8.16
C VAL A 357 10.16 -15.20 7.39
N LEU A 358 10.41 -13.99 6.90
CA LEU A 358 9.53 -13.23 6.01
C LEU A 358 9.58 -13.79 4.59
N THR A 359 8.42 -14.02 3.98
CA THR A 359 8.28 -14.40 2.57
C THR A 359 7.12 -13.66 1.92
N HIS A 360 7.10 -13.58 0.59
CA HIS A 360 5.96 -13.08 -0.19
C HIS A 360 5.10 -14.22 -0.74
N ASP A 361 5.53 -15.46 -0.52
CA ASP A 361 4.93 -16.65 -1.10
C ASP A 361 3.58 -16.96 -0.47
N TRP A 362 2.74 -17.62 -1.26
CA TRP A 362 1.49 -18.17 -0.78
C TRP A 362 1.72 -19.62 -0.35
N VAL A 363 1.19 -19.98 0.82
CA VAL A 363 1.24 -21.35 1.35
C VAL A 363 -0.09 -22.07 1.19
N ASN A 364 -0.11 -23.39 1.37
CA ASN A 364 -1.34 -24.17 1.37
C ASN A 364 -2.03 -24.13 2.76
N ALA A 365 -3.25 -24.65 2.82
CA ALA A 365 -4.03 -24.70 4.05
C ALA A 365 -3.38 -25.58 5.14
N SER A 366 -2.69 -26.66 4.76
CA SER A 366 -2.07 -27.56 5.74
C SER A 366 -0.94 -26.88 6.54
N ILE A 367 -0.16 -26.01 5.90
CA ILE A 367 0.86 -25.19 6.58
C ILE A 367 0.20 -24.21 7.57
N VAL A 368 -0.92 -23.59 7.19
CA VAL A 368 -1.67 -22.67 8.06
C VAL A 368 -2.27 -23.41 9.26
N SER A 369 -2.93 -24.55 9.01
CA SER A 369 -3.53 -25.39 10.05
C SER A 369 -2.49 -25.94 11.03
N ALA A 370 -1.28 -26.28 10.55
CA ALA A 370 -0.20 -26.78 11.41
C ALA A 370 0.44 -25.69 12.28
N THR A 371 0.41 -24.44 11.85
CA THR A 371 1.12 -23.34 12.53
C THR A 371 0.20 -22.45 13.36
N GLY A 372 -1.07 -22.27 12.98
CA GLY A 372 -2.10 -21.61 13.80
C GLY A 372 -1.68 -20.28 14.41
N CYS A 373 -0.98 -19.41 13.68
CA CYS A 373 -0.41 -18.13 14.18
C CYS A 373 0.73 -18.27 15.22
N GLY A 374 1.36 -19.44 15.35
CA GLY A 374 2.48 -19.69 16.26
C GLY A 374 2.07 -20.30 17.59
N LEU A 375 0.93 -20.97 17.65
CA LEU A 375 0.42 -21.70 18.82
C LEU A 375 1.24 -22.98 19.08
N GLY A 376 2.49 -22.80 19.49
CA GLY A 376 3.14 -23.71 20.43
C GLY A 376 2.70 -23.37 21.86
N VAL A 377 2.88 -24.29 22.79
CA VAL A 377 2.43 -24.27 24.20
C VAL A 377 2.89 -23.03 25.03
N HIS A 378 3.64 -22.11 24.42
CA HIS A 378 4.13 -20.85 24.99
C HIS A 378 3.87 -19.64 24.05
N ALA A 379 2.80 -19.64 23.29
CA ALA A 379 2.52 -18.57 22.34
C ALA A 379 2.33 -17.22 23.05
N GLU A 380 3.31 -16.34 22.90
CA GLU A 380 3.15 -14.91 23.06
C GLU A 380 1.88 -14.47 22.32
N ARG A 381 1.01 -13.70 22.99
CA ARG A 381 -0.27 -13.22 22.45
C ARG A 381 -0.05 -12.16 21.35
N ILE A 382 0.49 -12.56 20.22
CA ILE A 382 0.67 -11.68 19.06
C ILE A 382 -0.57 -11.82 18.18
N GLY A 383 -1.24 -10.71 17.90
CA GLY A 383 -2.34 -10.68 16.93
C GLY A 383 -1.83 -10.98 15.51
N CYS A 384 -2.52 -11.88 14.81
CA CYS A 384 -2.30 -12.17 13.39
C CYS A 384 -3.59 -12.06 12.59
N ASP A 385 -3.45 -11.74 11.31
CA ASP A 385 -4.49 -11.96 10.30
C ASP A 385 -4.09 -13.09 9.35
N PHE A 386 -5.11 -13.75 8.80
CA PHE A 386 -4.97 -14.69 7.70
C PHE A 386 -5.62 -14.14 6.44
N HIS A 387 -4.93 -14.30 5.31
CA HIS A 387 -5.41 -13.91 3.98
C HIS A 387 -5.56 -15.17 3.15
N ALA A 388 -6.73 -15.40 2.57
CA ALA A 388 -7.05 -16.55 1.75
C ALA A 388 -7.55 -16.09 0.38
N ARG A 389 -7.18 -16.81 -0.69
CA ARG A 389 -7.69 -16.53 -2.05
C ARG A 389 -8.24 -17.77 -2.76
N HIS A 390 -9.28 -17.54 -3.57
CA HIS A 390 -9.78 -18.53 -4.52
C HIS A 390 -8.83 -18.68 -5.72
N MET A 391 -8.25 -19.87 -5.88
CA MET A 391 -7.37 -20.32 -7.00
C MET A 391 -5.99 -19.64 -7.13
N ARG A 392 -5.01 -20.43 -7.64
CA ARG A 392 -3.59 -20.03 -7.82
C ARG A 392 -3.32 -19.11 -9.00
N SER A 393 -4.15 -19.21 -10.04
CA SER A 393 -3.89 -18.55 -11.30
C SER A 393 -5.17 -17.95 -11.85
N TRP A 394 -5.01 -16.75 -12.37
CA TRP A 394 -5.81 -16.31 -13.49
C TRP A 394 -5.60 -17.25 -14.69
N PRO A 395 -6.63 -17.56 -15.49
CA PRO A 395 -6.38 -17.93 -16.87
C PRO A 395 -5.82 -16.68 -17.58
N GLY A 396 -4.49 -16.57 -17.69
CA GLY A 396 -3.86 -15.48 -18.43
C GLY A 396 -2.44 -15.06 -18.02
N TYR A 397 -1.81 -15.70 -17.04
CA TYR A 397 -0.40 -15.41 -16.73
C TYR A 397 0.39 -16.70 -16.54
N SER A 398 0.97 -17.18 -17.64
CA SER A 398 2.13 -18.08 -17.60
C SER A 398 3.36 -17.22 -17.28
N VAL A 399 4.05 -17.53 -16.19
CA VAL A 399 5.40 -17.04 -15.95
C VAL A 399 6.31 -17.98 -16.75
N GLU A 400 6.73 -17.57 -17.93
CA GLU A 400 7.90 -18.19 -18.57
C GLU A 400 9.16 -17.72 -17.84
N HIS A 401 10.02 -18.70 -17.54
CA HIS A 401 11.25 -18.58 -16.76
C HIS A 401 12.37 -17.86 -17.51
#